data_AF-A0A2T2XIW3-F1
#
_entry.id   AF-A0A2T2XIW3-F1
#
_cell.length_a   1.000
_cell.length_b   1.000
_cell.length_c   1.000
_cell.angle_alpha   90.00
_cell.angle_beta   90.00
_cell.angle_gamma   90.00
#
_symmetry.space_group_name_H-M   'P 1'
#
loop_
_entity.id
_entity.type
_entity.pdbx_description
1 polymer ?
#
loop_
_entity_poly.entity_id
_entity_poly.type
_entity_poly.pdbx_seq_one_letter_code
_entity_poly.pdbx_strand_id
1 'polypeptide(L)'
;MGLVEGIREEDATGLVKEVFEEMKRVRGWDHIPVIWRVMAIQPEYLKANWERYRSIMLQGSIDLRVKEMLALAVSMVNRCSY
;
A
#
# COMPACT_ATOMS: atom_id res chain seq x y z
N MET A 1 -0.98 -5.11 17.58
CA MET A 1 0.03 -4.07 17.83
C MET A 1 1.25 -4.41 16.98
N GLY A 2 1.66 -3.52 16.08
CA GLY A 2 2.82 -3.76 15.22
C GLY A 2 4.13 -3.70 16.01
N LEU A 3 5.12 -4.51 15.63
CA LEU A 3 6.46 -4.50 16.24
C LEU A 3 7.32 -3.33 15.74
N VAL A 4 6.94 -2.74 14.62
CA VAL A 4 7.68 -1.68 13.93
C VAL A 4 6.74 -0.50 13.72
N GLU A 5 7.22 0.69 14.07
CA GLU A 5 6.52 1.94 13.83
C GLU A 5 6.84 2.45 12.42
N GLY A 6 5.80 2.77 11.66
CA GLY A 6 5.95 3.30 10.30
C GLY A 6 6.14 4.81 10.27
N ILE A 7 6.65 5.33 9.15
CA ILE A 7 6.77 6.77 8.92
C ILE A 7 5.38 7.40 8.88
N ARG A 8 5.12 8.39 9.75
CA ARG A 8 3.88 9.15 9.76
C ARG A 8 3.80 10.04 8.51
N GLU A 9 2.59 10.34 8.07
CA GLU A 9 2.37 11.08 6.83
C GLU A 9 2.90 12.52 6.93
N GLU A 10 2.76 13.13 8.10
CA GLU A 10 3.29 14.46 8.40
C GLU A 10 4.82 14.54 8.42
N ASP A 11 5.51 13.43 8.71
CA ASP A 11 6.97 13.35 8.75
C ASP A 11 7.57 12.89 7.40
N ALA A 12 6.73 12.53 6.44
CA ALA A 12 7.17 12.02 5.15
C ALA A 12 7.92 13.12 4.36
N THR A 13 9.11 12.79 3.87
CA THR A 13 9.96 13.68 3.07
C THR A 13 10.52 12.95 1.85
N GLY A 14 10.98 13.71 0.85
CA GLY A 14 11.55 13.17 -0.39
C GLY A 14 10.65 12.13 -1.07
N LEU A 15 11.26 11.02 -1.47
CA LEU A 15 10.58 9.93 -2.19
C LEU A 15 9.38 9.35 -1.43
N VAL A 16 9.44 9.27 -0.09
CA VAL A 16 8.32 8.74 0.71
C VAL A 16 7.09 9.62 0.54
N LYS A 17 7.28 10.95 0.62
CA LYS A 17 6.19 11.91 0.45
C LYS A 17 5.59 11.83 -0.95
N GLU A 18 6.43 11.75 -1.97
CA GLU A 18 6.01 11.65 -3.36
C GLU A 18 5.14 10.40 -3.60
N VAL A 19 5.57 9.25 -3.08
CA VAL A 19 4.81 8.00 -3.21
C VAL A 19 3.51 8.04 -2.40
N PHE A 20 3.50 8.60 -1.18
CA PHE A 20 2.28 8.74 -0.39
C PHE A 20 1.25 9.64 -1.08
N GLU A 21 1.65 10.80 -1.59
CA GLU A 21 0.75 11.70 -2.32
C GLU A 21 0.22 11.06 -3.61
N GLU A 22 1.04 10.28 -4.31
CA GLU A 22 0.56 9.48 -5.44
C GLU A 22 -0.47 8.43 -5.01
N MET A 23 -0.22 7.69 -3.93
CA MET A 23 -1.17 6.70 -3.40
C MET A 23 -2.51 7.35 -3.09
N LYS A 24 -2.54 8.48 -2.39
CA LYS A 24 -3.78 9.22 -2.08
C LYS A 24 -4.51 9.63 -3.35
N ARG A 25 -3.80 10.20 -4.33
CA ARG A 25 -4.39 10.61 -5.61
C ARG A 25 -4.95 9.44 -6.41
N VAL A 26 -4.23 8.32 -6.47
CA VAL A 26 -4.61 7.16 -7.30
C VAL A 26 -5.68 6.30 -6.63
N ARG A 27 -5.66 6.19 -5.30
CA ARG A 27 -6.57 5.34 -4.53
C ARG A 27 -7.74 6.09 -3.90
N GLY A 28 -7.67 7.42 -3.81
CA GLY A 28 -8.66 8.22 -3.10
C GLY A 28 -8.68 7.93 -1.59
N TRP A 29 -7.53 7.54 -1.01
CA TRP A 29 -7.45 7.28 0.42
C TRP A 29 -7.26 8.58 1.19
N ASP A 30 -8.04 8.75 2.27
CA ASP A 30 -7.86 9.87 3.20
C ASP A 30 -6.59 9.74 4.04
N HIS A 31 -6.12 8.50 4.25
CA HIS A 31 -4.94 8.16 5.05
C HIS A 31 -4.15 7.04 4.40
N ILE A 32 -2.84 7.01 4.61
CA ILE A 32 -1.98 5.92 4.12
C ILE A 32 -2.08 4.72 5.07
N PRO A 33 -2.45 3.52 4.58
CA PRO A 33 -2.52 2.32 5.40
C PRO A 33 -1.18 2.01 6.09
N VAL A 34 -1.25 1.47 7.31
CA VAL A 34 -0.09 1.23 8.18
C VAL A 34 1.01 0.43 7.48
N ILE A 35 0.67 -0.53 6.63
CA ILE A 35 1.66 -1.38 5.95
C ILE A 35 2.59 -0.54 5.06
N TRP A 36 2.03 0.41 4.31
CA TRP A 36 2.80 1.32 3.46
C TRP A 36 3.68 2.26 4.29
N ARG A 37 3.16 2.72 5.44
CA ARG A 37 3.94 3.52 6.40
C ARG A 37 5.11 2.75 6.99
N VAL A 38 4.96 1.45 7.26
CA VAL A 38 6.07 0.60 7.71
C VAL A 38 7.09 0.39 6.58
N MET A 39 6.64 0.16 5.34
CA MET A 39 7.54 0.03 4.18
C MET A 39 8.36 1.31 3.92
N ALA A 40 7.80 2.48 4.26
CA ALA A 40 8.44 3.78 4.06
C ALA A 40 9.75 3.98 4.81
N ILE A 41 10.05 3.14 5.82
CA ILE A 41 11.37 3.13 6.50
C ILE A 41 12.50 2.91 5.47
N GLN A 42 12.21 2.20 4.39
CA GLN A 42 13.14 2.01 3.26
C GLN A 42 12.49 2.56 1.98
N PRO A 43 12.79 3.81 1.57
CA PRO A 43 12.05 4.51 0.51
C PRO A 43 12.01 3.78 -0.83
N GLU A 44 13.12 3.17 -1.25
CA GLU A 44 13.17 2.39 -2.50
C GLU A 44 12.31 1.12 -2.43
N TYR A 45 12.21 0.49 -1.25
CA TYR A 45 11.35 -0.67 -1.04
C TYR A 45 9.86 -0.28 -1.10
N LEU A 46 9.50 0.87 -0.50
CA LEU A 46 8.15 1.44 -0.64
C LEU A 46 7.79 1.66 -2.11
N LYS A 47 8.67 2.34 -2.86
CA LYS A 47 8.46 2.65 -4.27
C LYS A 47 8.30 1.37 -5.11
N ALA A 48 9.21 0.40 -4.96
CA ALA A 48 9.14 -0.86 -5.70
C ALA A 48 7.84 -1.64 -5.41
N ASN A 49 7.39 -1.66 -4.15
CA ASN A 49 6.12 -2.31 -3.81
C ASN A 49 4.90 -1.56 -4.34
N TRP A 50 4.95 -0.23 -4.38
CA TRP A 50 3.89 0.56 -4.97
C TRP A 50 3.76 0.30 -6.47
N GLU A 51 4.87 0.29 -7.20
CA GLU A 51 4.90 -0.04 -8.63
C GLU A 51 4.36 -1.46 -8.89
N ARG A 52 4.78 -2.43 -8.07
CA ARG A 52 4.25 -3.80 -8.11
C ARG A 52 2.74 -3.85 -7.82
N TYR A 53 2.27 -3.10 -6.84
CA TYR A 53 0.84 -3.03 -6.54
C TYR A 53 0.06 -2.47 -7.73
N ARG A 54 0.55 -1.40 -8.37
CA ARG A 54 -0.10 -0.79 -9.53
C ARG A 54 -0.20 -1.77 -10.70
N SER A 55 0.88 -2.48 -11.01
CA SER A 55 0.88 -3.44 -12.12
C SER A 55 -0.07 -4.61 -11.90
N ILE A 56 -0.20 -5.08 -10.65
CA ILE A 56 -1.08 -6.21 -10.31
C ILE A 56 -2.53 -5.76 -10.14
N MET A 57 -2.78 -4.73 -9.34
CA MET A 57 -4.12 -4.35 -8.90
C MET A 57 -4.80 -3.37 -9.85
N LEU A 58 -4.07 -2.41 -10.41
CA LEU A 58 -4.67 -1.28 -11.15
C LEU A 58 -4.61 -1.43 -12.69
N GLN A 59 -3.95 -2.46 -13.21
CA GLN A 59 -3.83 -2.72 -14.65
C GLN A 59 -4.42 -4.08 -15.05
N GLY A 60 -4.69 -4.29 -16.34
CA GLY A 60 -5.19 -5.56 -16.88
C GLY A 60 -6.71 -5.61 -17.05
N SER A 61 -7.22 -6.82 -17.31
CA SER A 61 -8.61 -7.03 -17.77
C SER A 61 -9.61 -7.34 -16.66
N ILE A 62 -9.15 -7.68 -15.45
CA ILE A 62 -10.02 -7.96 -14.32
C ILE A 62 -10.28 -6.66 -13.57
N ASP A 63 -11.56 -6.37 -13.33
CA ASP A 63 -11.99 -5.20 -12.55
C ASP A 63 -11.35 -5.19 -11.16
N LEU A 64 -11.01 -4.00 -10.68
CA LEU A 64 -10.35 -3.79 -9.39
C LEU A 64 -11.12 -4.43 -8.23
N ARG A 65 -12.46 -4.31 -8.22
CA ARG A 65 -13.30 -4.85 -7.13
C ARG A 65 -13.16 -6.36 -7.03
N VAL A 66 -13.10 -7.04 -8.18
CA VAL A 66 -12.93 -8.50 -8.21
C VAL A 66 -11.55 -8.88 -7.67
N LYS A 67 -10.50 -8.14 -8.04
CA LYS A 67 -9.16 -8.39 -7.48
C LYS A 67 -9.09 -8.16 -5.98
N GLU A 68 -9.77 -7.13 -5.47
CA GLU A 68 -9.85 -6.86 -4.03
C GLU A 68 -10.60 -7.98 -3.29
N MET A 69 -11.69 -8.50 -3.85
CA MET A 69 -12.39 -9.66 -3.30
C MET A 69 -11.51 -10.91 -3.25
N LEU A 70 -10.73 -11.17 -4.31
CA LEU A 70 -9.77 -12.28 -4.35
C LEU A 70 -8.66 -12.10 -3.31
N ALA A 71 -8.11 -10.88 -3.18
CA ALA A 71 -7.10 -10.56 -2.19
C ALA A 71 -7.62 -10.77 -0.75
N LEU A 72 -8.88 -10.42 -0.49
CA LEU A 72 -9.54 -10.69 0.79
C LEU A 72 -9.68 -12.19 1.06
N ALA A 73 -10.15 -12.96 0.08
CA ALA A 73 -10.29 -14.42 0.22
C ALA A 73 -8.94 -15.11 0.51
N VAL A 74 -7.87 -14.72 -0.19
CA VAL A 74 -6.51 -15.22 0.08
C VAL A 74 -6.06 -14.83 1.49
N SER A 75 -6.34 -13.60 1.93
CA SER A 75 -5.99 -13.14 3.28
C SER A 75 -6.71 -13.95 4.37
N MET A 76 -7.98 -14.30 4.16
CA MET A 76 -8.74 -15.17 5.05
C MET A 76 -8.14 -16.58 5.14
N VAL A 77 -7.80 -17.18 3.99
CA VAL A 77 -7.17 -18.52 3.94
C VAL A 77 -5.80 -18.51 4.64
N ASN A 78 -5.02 -17.43 4.47
CA ASN A 78 -3.73 -17.25 5.12
C ASN A 78 -3.84 -16.84 6.60
N ARG A 79 -5.04 -16.69 7.16
CA ARG A 79 -5.30 -16.23 8.53
C ARG A 79 -4.58 -14.91 8.84
N CYS A 80 -4.51 -14.02 7.87
CA CYS A 80 -3.91 -12.71 8.05
C CYS A 80 -4.88 -11.84 8.86
N SER A 81 -4.53 -11.57 10.13
CA SER A 81 -5.37 -10.80 11.07
C SER A 81 -4.97 -9.32 11.12
N TYR A 82 -4.56 -8.77 9.97
CA TYR A 82 -4.07 -7.40 9.87
C TYR A 82 -5.13 -6.37 10.31
#